data_AF-A0A7Y2J109-F1
#
_entry.id   AF-A0A7Y2J109-F1
#
_cell.length_a   1.000
_cell.length_b   1.000
_cell.length_c   1.000
_cell.angle_alpha   90.00
_cell.angle_beta   90.00
_cell.angle_gamma   90.00
#
_symmetry.space_group_name_H-M   'P 1'
#
loop_
_entity.id
_entity.type
_entity.pdbx_description
1 polymer ?
#
loop_
_entity_poly.entity_id
_entity_poly.type
_entity_poly.pdbx_seq_one_letter_code
_entity_poly.pdbx_strand_id
1 'polypeptide(L)'
;MTAKVILLIPVLYVALQWAALRRMRHGWQVAAALPALFMAAALAVFVIGILTGASMAAMWLVLGLPAATVYLLILLPLHWAIVRTI
;
A
#
# COMPACT_ATOMS: atom_id res chain seq x y z
N MET A 1 19.26 -6.90 -8.81
CA MET A 1 18.61 -5.97 -7.87
C MET A 1 19.30 -6.09 -6.51
N THR A 2 19.86 -5.01 -5.99
CA THR A 2 20.48 -4.99 -4.65
C THR A 2 19.40 -5.10 -3.57
N ALA A 3 19.63 -5.86 -2.50
CA ALA A 3 18.68 -6.09 -1.40
C ALA A 3 18.03 -4.80 -0.85
N LYS A 4 18.74 -3.66 -0.97
CA LYS A 4 18.24 -2.31 -0.65
C LYS A 4 16.95 -1.94 -1.40
N VAL A 5 16.85 -2.28 -2.68
CA VAL A 5 15.68 -1.97 -3.52
C VAL A 5 14.45 -2.78 -3.06
N ILE A 6 14.66 -4.03 -2.64
CA ILE A 6 13.59 -4.91 -2.14
C ILE A 6 13.01 -4.36 -0.84
N LEU A 7 13.86 -3.85 0.07
CA LEU A 7 13.42 -3.26 1.34
C LEU A 7 12.86 -1.85 1.18
N LEU A 8 13.22 -1.12 0.12
CA LEU A 8 12.74 0.24 -0.11
C LEU A 8 11.23 0.29 -0.34
N ILE A 9 10.68 -0.66 -1.10
CA ILE A 9 9.26 -0.66 -1.49
C ILE A 9 8.34 -0.80 -0.26
N PRO A 10 8.53 -1.78 0.66
CA PRO A 10 7.75 -1.87 1.89
C PRO A 10 7.85 -0.63 2.77
N VAL A 11 9.06 -0.08 2.94
CA VAL A 11 9.27 1.13 3.76
C VAL A 11 8.53 2.32 3.15
N LEU A 12 8.63 2.49 1.83
CA LEU A 12 7.95 3.55 1.10
C LEU A 12 6.43 3.40 1.18
N TYR A 13 5.91 2.19 1.01
CA TYR A 13 4.49 1.89 1.18
C TYR A 13 3.98 2.32 2.54
N VAL A 14 4.63 1.88 3.63
CA VAL A 14 4.21 2.20 5.00
C VAL A 14 4.23 3.71 5.23
N ALA A 15 5.29 4.39 4.79
CA ALA A 15 5.41 5.85 4.94
C ALA A 15 4.29 6.60 4.20
N LEU A 16 4.00 6.22 2.95
CA LEU A 16 2.94 6.83 2.14
C LEU A 16 1.56 6.52 2.70
N GLN A 17 1.32 5.27 3.10
CA GLN A 17 0.05 4.83 3.66
C GLN A 17 -0.26 5.57 4.96
N TRP A 18 0.74 5.73 5.82
CA TRP A 18 0.64 6.52 7.04
C TRP A 18 0.35 7.99 6.76
N ALA A 19 1.08 8.59 5.81
CA ALA A 19 0.87 9.97 5.41
C ALA A 19 -0.54 10.19 4.83
N ALA A 20 -1.02 9.28 3.98
CA ALA A 20 -2.35 9.34 3.39
C ALA A 20 -3.44 9.28 4.47
N LEU A 21 -3.38 8.32 5.39
CA LEU A 21 -4.37 8.18 6.47
C LEU A 21 -4.38 9.39 7.42
N ARG A 22 -3.21 9.93 7.76
CA ARG A 22 -3.14 11.10 8.66
C ARG A 22 -3.59 12.39 8.01
N ARG A 23 -3.20 12.63 6.75
CA ARG A 23 -3.35 13.93 6.10
C ARG A 23 -4.61 14.07 5.26
N MET A 24 -5.18 12.99 4.74
CA MET A 24 -6.40 13.05 3.95
C MET A 24 -7.63 13.25 4.85
N ARG A 25 -8.54 14.13 4.43
CA ARG A 25 -9.81 14.49 5.09
C ARG A 25 -10.91 14.63 4.02
N HIS A 26 -12.16 14.87 4.42
CA HIS A 26 -13.27 15.15 3.50
C HIS A 26 -13.55 14.06 2.46
N GLY A 27 -13.62 12.78 2.88
CA GLY A 27 -13.94 11.65 1.99
C GLY A 27 -12.72 10.97 1.34
N TRP A 28 -11.58 11.67 1.24
CA TRP A 28 -10.33 11.10 0.73
C TRP A 28 -9.72 10.01 1.63
N GLN A 29 -10.17 9.92 2.88
CA GLN A 29 -9.77 8.82 3.78
C GLN A 29 -10.21 7.46 3.29
N VAL A 30 -11.36 7.36 2.61
CA VAL A 30 -11.85 6.08 2.06
C VAL A 30 -10.92 5.61 0.94
N ALA A 31 -10.52 6.52 0.05
CA ALA A 31 -9.53 6.24 -0.98
C ALA A 31 -8.16 5.88 -0.38
N ALA A 32 -7.75 6.55 0.70
CA ALA A 32 -6.52 6.21 1.42
C ALA A 32 -6.60 4.84 2.12
N ALA A 33 -7.78 4.37 2.52
CA ALA A 33 -7.96 3.09 3.22
C ALA A 33 -7.93 1.88 2.27
N LEU A 34 -8.28 2.07 0.99
CA LEU A 34 -8.35 0.99 0.00
C LEU A 34 -7.05 0.18 -0.11
N PRO A 35 -5.84 0.80 -0.21
CA PRO A 35 -4.60 0.05 -0.29
C PRO A 35 -4.25 -0.65 1.03
N ALA A 36 -4.68 -0.12 2.18
CA ALA A 36 -4.50 -0.78 3.48
C ALA A 36 -5.35 -2.05 3.59
N LEU A 37 -6.62 -1.99 3.17
CA LEU A 37 -7.51 -3.16 3.17
C LEU A 37 -6.97 -4.27 2.27
N PHE A 38 -6.55 -3.92 1.06
CA PHE A 38 -5.96 -4.87 0.13
C PHE A 38 -4.68 -5.50 0.70
N MET A 39 -3.83 -4.70 1.36
CA MET A 39 -2.59 -5.23 1.93
C MET A 39 -2.81 -6.08 3.18
N ALA A 40 -3.81 -5.75 3.99
CA ALA A 40 -4.24 -6.60 5.10
C ALA A 40 -4.73 -7.98 4.59
N ALA A 41 -5.51 -7.99 3.52
CA ALA A 41 -5.95 -9.23 2.87
C ALA A 41 -4.77 -10.02 2.29
N ALA A 42 -3.85 -9.37 1.57
CA ALA A 42 -2.66 -10.00 1.02
C ALA A 42 -1.77 -10.62 2.12
N LEU A 43 -1.64 -9.94 3.27
CA LEU A 43 -0.92 -10.45 4.43
C LEU A 43 -1.63 -11.65 5.06
N ALA A 44 -2.95 -11.61 5.19
CA ALA A 44 -3.73 -12.74 5.69
C ALA A 44 -3.55 -13.98 4.79
N VAL A 45 -3.62 -13.80 3.46
CA VAL A 45 -3.38 -14.87 2.49
C VAL A 45 -1.95 -15.40 2.61
N PHE A 46 -0.96 -14.52 2.79
CA PHE A 46 0.43 -14.92 2.99
C PHE A 46 0.61 -15.78 4.24
N VAL A 47 0.05 -15.37 5.37
CA VAL A 47 0.11 -16.11 6.64
C VAL A 47 -0.57 -17.47 6.51
N ILE A 48 -1.79 -17.52 5.97
CA ILE A 48 -2.52 -18.78 5.75
C ILE A 48 -1.75 -19.69 4.78
N GLY A 49 -1.15 -19.11 3.74
CA GLY A 49 -0.37 -19.86 2.77
C GLY A 49 0.90 -20.47 3.36
N ILE A 50 1.59 -19.77 4.26
CA ILE A 50 2.71 -20.35 5.02
C ILE A 50 2.24 -21.56 5.84
N LEU A 51 1.11 -21.42 6.55
CA LEU A 51 0.57 -22.49 7.40
C LEU A 51 0.12 -23.72 6.61
N THR A 52 -0.31 -23.53 5.36
CA THR A 52 -0.78 -24.60 4.47
C THR A 52 0.28 -25.09 3.48
N GLY A 53 1.49 -24.55 3.51
CA GLY A 53 2.57 -24.89 2.58
C GLY A 53 2.36 -24.39 1.14
N ALA A 54 1.46 -23.42 0.93
CA ALA A 54 1.17 -22.85 -0.37
C ALA A 54 2.23 -21.83 -0.79
N SER A 55 3.20 -22.27 -1.60
CA SER A 55 4.35 -21.47 -2.06
C SER A 55 3.98 -20.19 -2.83
N MET A 56 2.77 -20.13 -3.42
CA MET A 56 2.31 -18.99 -4.22
C MET A 56 1.75 -17.84 -3.38
N ALA A 57 1.56 -18.02 -2.07
CA ALA A 57 0.98 -16.98 -1.23
C ALA A 57 1.86 -15.71 -1.14
N ALA A 58 3.18 -15.87 -1.28
CA ALA A 58 4.11 -14.74 -1.36
C ALA A 58 3.86 -13.82 -2.56
N MET A 59 3.28 -14.33 -3.66
CA MET A 59 3.02 -13.53 -4.86
C MET A 59 2.03 -12.40 -4.62
N TRP A 60 1.08 -12.59 -3.68
CA TRP A 60 0.13 -11.55 -3.29
C TRP A 60 0.81 -10.32 -2.71
N LEU A 61 1.87 -10.52 -1.92
CA LEU A 61 2.69 -9.43 -1.39
C LEU A 61 3.59 -8.84 -2.46
N VAL A 62 4.25 -9.69 -3.27
CA VAL A 62 5.19 -9.24 -4.32
C VAL A 62 4.51 -8.36 -5.36
N LEU A 63 3.26 -8.66 -5.73
CA LEU A 63 2.49 -7.88 -6.70
C LEU A 63 1.70 -6.76 -6.01
N GLY A 64 1.15 -7.02 -4.82
CA GLY A 64 0.30 -6.07 -4.12
C GLY A 64 1.03 -4.85 -3.59
N LEU A 65 2.21 -5.03 -3.00
CA LEU A 65 2.99 -3.94 -2.43
C LEU A 65 3.35 -2.86 -3.46
N PRO A 66 3.95 -3.20 -4.63
CA PRO A 66 4.24 -2.20 -5.65
C PRO A 66 2.99 -1.49 -6.16
N ALA A 67 1.91 -2.22 -6.43
CA ALA A 67 0.66 -1.64 -6.93
C ALA A 67 0.05 -0.64 -5.93
N ALA A 68 -0.01 -1.02 -4.65
CA ALA A 68 -0.49 -0.15 -3.58
C ALA A 68 0.41 1.08 -3.37
N THR A 69 1.73 0.90 -3.49
CA THR A 69 2.69 2.01 -3.42
C THR A 69 2.46 3.02 -4.54
N VAL A 70 2.33 2.54 -5.79
CA VAL A 70 2.04 3.39 -6.95
C VAL A 70 0.72 4.12 -6.79
N TYR A 71 -0.32 3.42 -6.33
CA TYR A 71 -1.61 4.05 -6.05
C TYR A 71 -1.48 5.23 -5.07
N LEU A 72 -0.77 5.04 -3.96
CA LEU A 72 -0.57 6.10 -2.96
C LEU A 72 0.30 7.24 -3.48
N LEU A 73 1.32 6.94 -4.29
CA LEU A 73 2.17 7.93 -4.95
C LEU A 73 1.37 8.83 -5.89
N ILE A 74 0.25 8.35 -6.44
CA ILE A 74 -0.66 9.15 -7.27
C ILE A 74 -1.71 9.86 -6.40
N LEU A 75 -2.30 9.15 -5.44
CA LEU A 75 -3.38 9.67 -4.61
C LEU A 75 -2.95 10.85 -3.74
N LEU A 76 -1.75 10.79 -3.15
CA LEU A 76 -1.21 11.87 -2.34
C LEU A 76 -1.10 13.17 -3.15
N PRO A 77 -0.29 13.31 -4.21
CA PRO A 77 -0.18 14.57 -4.92
C PRO A 77 -1.53 15.05 -5.48
N LEU A 78 -2.41 14.15 -5.90
CA LEU A 78 -3.76 14.52 -6.38
C LEU A 78 -4.60 15.20 -5.29
N HIS A 79 -4.64 14.63 -4.08
CA HIS A 79 -5.32 15.26 -2.95
C HIS A 79 -4.79 16.66 -2.68
N TRP A 80 -3.46 16.84 -2.72
CA TRP A 80 -2.85 18.15 -2.46
C TRP A 80 -3.15 19.16 -3.56
N ALA A 81 -3.18 18.73 -4.82
CA ALA A 81 -3.54 19.59 -5.94
C ALA A 81 -4.99 20.10 -5.80
N ILE A 82 -5.93 19.20 -5.49
CA ILE A 82 -7.35 19.53 -5.41
C ILE A 82 -7.66 20.38 -4.17
N VAL A 83 -7.12 20.03 -3.01
CA VAL A 83 -7.37 20.78 -1.77
C VAL A 83 -6.77 22.18 -1.79
N ARG A 84 -5.72 22.43 -2.59
CA ARG A 84 -5.15 23.79 -2.76
C ARG A 84 -5.92 24.66 -3.74
N THR A 85 -6.73 24.07 -4.61
CA THR A 85 -7.50 24.80 -5.63
C THR A 85 -8.90 25.22 -5.17
N ILE A 86 -9.33 24.74 -4.00
CA ILE A 86 -10.62 25.05 -3.36
C ILE A 86 -10.36 25.97 -2.18
#